data_AF-A0A0D3CCL5-F1
#
_entry.id   AF-A0A0D3CCL5-F1
#
_cell.length_a   1.000
_cell.length_b   1.000
_cell.length_c   1.000
_cell.angle_alpha   90.00
_cell.angle_beta   90.00
_cell.angle_gamma   90.00
#
_symmetry.space_group_name_H-M   'P 1'
#
loop_
_entity.id
_entity.type
_entity.pdbx_description
1 polymer ?
#
loop_
_entity_poly.entity_id
_entity_poly.type
_entity_poly.pdbx_seq_one_letter_code
_entity_poly.pdbx_strand_id
1 'polypeptide(L)'
;MFIASLLGCLCNGSTDPDWALTLQYVTCNTLQGMDKILIKMLFQTCIYYLWKERNERRHQKGFRSMDQTIRLIDKALRNRISSLRYKEDHKLAGIMQRWFEVFTHT
;
A
#
# COMPACT_ATOMS: atom_id res chain seq x y z
N MET A 1 13.65 -1.60 0.37
CA MET A 1 13.60 -0.88 1.66
C MET A 1 12.25 -0.19 1.91
N PHE A 2 11.85 0.89 1.21
CA PHE A 2 10.58 1.62 1.47
C PHE A 2 9.28 0.83 1.25
N ILE A 3 9.17 0.13 0.11
CA ILE A 3 8.02 -0.72 -0.20
C ILE A 3 7.97 -1.92 0.75
N ALA A 4 9.14 -2.46 1.09
CA ALA A 4 9.29 -3.58 2.01
C ALA A 4 8.80 -3.18 3.42
N SER A 5 9.23 -2.03 3.97
CA SER A 5 8.77 -1.57 5.28
C SER A 5 7.25 -1.33 5.36
N LEU A 6 6.62 -0.85 4.28
CA LEU A 6 5.17 -0.59 4.25
C LEU A 6 4.34 -1.87 3.99
N LEU A 7 4.90 -2.82 3.24
CA LEU A 7 4.29 -4.14 3.05
C LEU A 7 4.46 -5.02 4.29
N GLY A 8 5.51 -4.82 5.11
CA GLY A 8 5.80 -5.60 6.31
C GLY A 8 4.62 -5.65 7.29
N CYS A 9 3.82 -4.58 7.35
CA CYS A 9 2.59 -4.49 8.15
C CYS A 9 1.54 -5.53 7.71
N LEU A 10 1.44 -5.83 6.41
CA LEU A 10 0.56 -6.87 5.85
C LEU A 10 1.23 -8.25 5.83
N CYS A 11 2.56 -8.30 5.78
CA CYS A 11 3.35 -9.53 5.61
C CYS A 11 3.92 -10.12 6.90
N ASN A 12 3.36 -9.74 8.07
CA ASN A 12 3.80 -10.20 9.39
C ASN A 12 5.34 -10.07 9.62
N GLY A 13 5.94 -8.97 9.14
CA GLY A 13 7.36 -8.65 9.39
C GLY A 13 8.40 -9.34 8.50
N SER A 14 8.00 -10.17 7.52
CA SER A 14 8.91 -10.94 6.65
C SER A 14 9.34 -10.19 5.37
N THR A 15 9.70 -8.90 5.48
CA THR A 15 10.04 -8.11 4.29
C THR A 15 11.53 -8.05 4.04
N ASP A 16 11.96 -8.84 3.06
CA ASP A 16 13.33 -8.92 2.55
C ASP A 16 13.70 -7.65 1.71
N PRO A 17 14.92 -7.10 1.81
CA PRO A 17 15.39 -6.01 0.95
C PRO A 17 15.38 -6.35 -0.55
N ASP A 18 15.34 -7.63 -0.91
CA ASP A 18 15.28 -8.12 -2.27
C ASP A 18 13.93 -7.78 -2.95
N TRP A 19 14.03 -7.09 -4.09
CA TRP A 19 12.88 -6.69 -4.88
C TRP A 19 12.18 -7.88 -5.56
N ALA A 20 12.92 -8.88 -6.01
CA ALA A 20 12.37 -10.09 -6.61
C ALA A 20 11.56 -10.89 -5.57
N LEU A 21 12.05 -11.01 -4.33
CA LEU A 21 11.29 -11.63 -3.24
C LEU A 21 10.02 -10.85 -2.89
N THR A 22 10.11 -9.52 -2.83
CA THR A 22 8.93 -8.65 -2.62
C THR A 22 7.89 -8.84 -3.74
N LEU A 23 8.34 -8.85 -4.99
CA LEU A 23 7.46 -9.03 -6.15
C LEU A 23 6.86 -10.44 -6.20
N GLN A 24 7.65 -11.47 -5.88
CA GLN A 24 7.19 -12.84 -5.75
C GLN A 24 6.14 -12.95 -4.66
N TYR A 25 6.33 -12.32 -3.51
CA TYR A 25 5.33 -12.31 -2.45
C TYR A 25 4.04 -11.63 -2.90
N VAL A 26 4.10 -10.42 -3.47
CA VAL A 26 2.90 -9.69 -3.93
C VAL A 26 2.13 -10.47 -5.02
N THR A 27 2.84 -11.23 -5.86
CA THR A 27 2.26 -11.98 -6.98
C THR A 27 1.76 -13.37 -6.58
N CYS A 28 2.53 -14.08 -5.75
CA CYS A 28 2.38 -15.51 -5.46
C CYS A 28 2.02 -15.81 -4.00
N ASN A 29 1.62 -14.82 -3.19
CA ASN A 29 1.16 -15.08 -1.83
C ASN A 29 -0.11 -15.95 -1.79
N THR A 30 -0.27 -16.64 -0.67
CA THR A 30 -1.45 -17.44 -0.31
C THR A 30 -2.52 -16.62 0.43
N LEU A 31 -2.37 -15.29 0.51
CA LEU A 31 -3.38 -14.42 1.14
C LEU A 31 -4.71 -14.57 0.44
N GLN A 32 -5.80 -14.42 1.19
CA GLN A 32 -7.16 -14.58 0.70
C GLN A 32 -7.99 -13.32 0.97
N GLY A 33 -9.12 -13.21 0.27
CA GLY A 33 -10.11 -12.17 0.50
C GLY A 33 -9.54 -10.74 0.43
N MET A 34 -9.76 -9.98 1.50
CA MET A 34 -9.43 -8.56 1.58
C MET A 34 -7.91 -8.31 1.60
N ASP A 35 -7.12 -9.15 2.27
CA ASP A 35 -5.68 -8.96 2.42
C ASP A 35 -4.95 -9.06 1.08
N LYS A 36 -5.36 -10.01 0.22
CA LYS A 36 -4.83 -10.14 -1.15
C LYS A 36 -5.12 -8.93 -2.02
N ILE A 37 -6.25 -8.26 -1.79
CA ILE A 37 -6.62 -7.06 -2.56
C ILE A 37 -5.88 -5.85 -2.00
N LEU A 38 -5.85 -5.69 -0.68
CA LEU A 38 -5.13 -4.62 0.00
C LEU A 38 -3.66 -4.61 -0.37
N ILE A 39 -2.99 -5.76 -0.36
CA ILE A 39 -1.56 -5.80 -0.71
C ILE A 39 -1.29 -5.35 -2.15
N LYS A 40 -2.15 -5.74 -3.10
CA LYS A 40 -2.03 -5.32 -4.50
C LYS A 40 -2.28 -3.83 -4.67
N MET A 41 -3.33 -3.32 -4.03
CA MET A 41 -3.66 -1.89 -4.05
C MET A 41 -2.55 -1.06 -3.42
N LEU A 42 -2.01 -1.51 -2.28
CA LEU A 42 -0.92 -0.85 -1.59
C LEU A 42 0.35 -0.85 -2.45
N PHE A 43 0.71 -2.00 -3.02
CA PHE A 43 1.88 -2.14 -3.88
C PHE A 43 1.81 -1.18 -5.09
N GLN A 44 0.67 -1.16 -5.80
CA GLN A 44 0.45 -0.24 -6.93
C GLN A 44 0.56 1.23 -6.49
N THR A 45 -0.05 1.58 -5.35
CA THR A 45 -0.02 2.94 -4.81
C THR A 45 1.40 3.35 -4.42
N CYS A 46 2.15 2.47 -3.75
CA CYS A 46 3.55 2.71 -3.38
C CYS A 46 4.44 2.93 -4.61
N ILE A 47 4.31 2.11 -5.66
CA ILE A 47 5.06 2.30 -6.91
C ILE A 47 4.76 3.67 -7.51
N TYR A 48 3.49 4.04 -7.62
CA TYR A 48 3.09 5.31 -8.21
C TYR A 48 3.64 6.51 -7.43
N TYR A 49 3.48 6.52 -6.10
CA TYR A 49 3.94 7.64 -5.29
C TYR A 49 5.47 7.73 -5.20
N LEU A 50 6.18 6.60 -5.21
CA LEU A 50 7.64 6.59 -5.30
C LEU A 50 8.14 7.12 -6.64
N TRP A 51 7.51 6.70 -7.74
CA TRP A 51 7.81 7.25 -9.06
C TRP A 51 7.53 8.75 -9.11
N LYS A 52 6.37 9.18 -8.60
CA LYS A 52 5.96 10.59 -8.58
C LYS A 52 6.94 11.44 -7.77
N GLU A 53 7.34 10.98 -6.59
CA GLU A 53 8.29 11.67 -5.71
C GLU A 53 9.64 11.89 -6.43
N ARG A 54 10.19 10.83 -7.04
CA ARG A 54 11.43 10.92 -7.83
C ARG A 54 11.30 11.85 -9.02
N ASN A 55 10.14 11.86 -9.67
CA ASN A 55 9.89 12.73 -10.81
C ASN A 55 9.75 14.20 -10.38
N GLU A 56 9.10 14.47 -9.24
CA GLU A 56 9.04 15.82 -8.65
C GLU A 56 10.43 16.34 -8.31
N ARG A 57 11.33 15.50 -7.75
CA ARG A 57 12.74 15.87 -7.54
C ARG A 57 13.45 16.22 -8.84
N ARG A 58 13.29 15.39 -9.88
CA ARG A 58 13.93 15.59 -11.18
C ARG A 58 13.50 16.92 -11.83
N HIS A 59 12.25 17.31 -11.64
CA HIS A 59 11.69 18.56 -12.14
C HIS A 59 11.80 19.74 -11.16
N GLN A 60 12.60 19.61 -10.10
CA GLN A 60 12.85 20.67 -9.10
C GLN A 60 11.56 21.22 -8.46
N LYS A 61 10.50 20.40 -8.36
CA LYS A 61 9.18 20.79 -7.79
C LYS A 61 9.13 20.67 -6.26
N GLY A 62 10.29 20.59 -5.61
CA GLY A 62 10.43 20.41 -4.16
C GLY A 62 10.62 18.95 -3.75
N PHE A 63 10.86 18.76 -2.45
CA PHE A 63 11.10 17.46 -1.83
C PHE A 63 9.97 17.14 -0.87
N ARG A 64 9.55 15.87 -0.84
CA ARG A 64 8.66 15.37 0.20
C ARG A 64 9.45 14.51 1.16
N SER A 65 9.18 14.64 2.46
CA SER A 65 9.71 13.70 3.43
C SER A 65 9.11 12.31 3.21
N MET A 66 9.78 11.30 3.78
CA MET A 66 9.27 9.95 3.79
C MET A 66 7.89 9.89 4.46
N ASP A 67 7.73 10.53 5.62
CA ASP A 67 6.46 10.56 6.36
C ASP A 67 5.32 11.21 5.56
N GLN A 68 5.63 12.28 4.81
CA GLN A 68 4.66 12.91 3.93
C GLN A 68 4.22 11.96 2.82
N THR A 69 5.14 11.18 2.27
CA THR A 69 4.84 10.17 1.23
C THR A 69 4.00 9.04 1.79
N ILE A 70 4.28 8.57 3.00
CA ILE A 70 3.49 7.54 3.70
C ILE A 70 2.05 8.03 3.92
N ARG A 71 1.87 9.26 4.44
CA ARG A 71 0.54 9.87 4.62
C ARG A 71 -0.23 10.02 3.30
N LEU A 72 0.46 10.30 2.21
CA LEU A 72 -0.16 10.39 0.89
C LEU A 72 -0.63 9.03 0.38
N ILE A 73 0.17 7.98 0.61
CA ILE A 73 -0.19 6.61 0.24
C ILE A 73 -1.42 6.15 1.04
N ASP A 74 -1.44 6.37 2.36
CA ASP A 74 -2.59 6.05 3.22
C ASP A 74 -3.85 6.76 2.72
N LYS A 75 -3.77 8.08 2.52
CA LYS A 75 -4.89 8.87 1.99
C LYS A 75 -5.35 8.38 0.62
N ALA A 76 -4.42 8.07 -0.28
CA ALA A 76 -4.74 7.57 -1.61
C ALA A 76 -5.44 6.21 -1.57
N LEU A 77 -4.99 5.31 -0.71
CA LEU A 77 -5.59 3.99 -0.54
C LEU A 77 -7.00 4.10 0.03
N ARG A 78 -7.19 4.90 1.09
CA ARG A 78 -8.52 5.18 1.66
C ARG A 78 -9.46 5.79 0.63
N ASN A 79 -9.01 6.79 -0.11
CA ASN A 79 -9.81 7.41 -1.17
C ASN A 79 -10.19 6.40 -2.26
N ARG A 80 -9.27 5.52 -2.64
CA ARG A 80 -9.53 4.45 -3.60
C ARG A 80 -10.54 3.44 -3.08
N ILE A 81 -10.46 3.06 -1.80
CA ILE A 81 -11.45 2.17 -1.18
C ILE A 81 -12.83 2.85 -1.17
N SER A 82 -12.91 4.10 -0.71
CA SER A 82 -14.17 4.84 -0.64
C SER A 82 -14.82 5.02 -2.01
N SER A 83 -14.04 5.20 -3.07
CA SER A 83 -14.57 5.38 -4.43
C SER A 83 -15.14 4.09 -5.04
N LEU A 84 -14.80 2.91 -4.50
CA LEU A 84 -15.37 1.64 -4.95
C LEU A 84 -16.82 1.43 -4.47
N ARG A 85 -17.27 2.20 -3.46
CA ARG A 85 -18.66 2.25 -2.98
C ARG A 85 -19.27 0.86 -2.75
N TYR A 86 -18.52 -0.03 -2.10
CA TYR A 86 -19.02 -1.35 -1.74
C TYR A 86 -20.25 -1.22 -0.84
N LYS A 87 -21.34 -1.91 -1.21
CA LYS A 87 -22.56 -2.02 -0.41
C LYS A 87 -22.36 -3.02 0.74
N GLU A 88 -23.21 -2.97 1.75
CA GLU A 88 -23.09 -3.79 2.97
C GLU A 88 -23.09 -5.31 2.70
N ASP A 89 -23.80 -5.76 1.67
CA ASP A 89 -23.87 -7.17 1.23
C ASP A 89 -22.63 -7.61 0.41
N HIS A 90 -21.75 -6.67 0.04
CA HIS A 90 -20.58 -6.97 -0.77
C HIS A 90 -19.47 -7.62 0.06
N LYS A 91 -18.87 -8.69 -0.46
CA LYS A 91 -17.76 -9.44 0.17
C LYS A 91 -16.52 -8.60 0.56
N LEU A 92 -16.40 -7.37 0.04
CA LEU A 92 -15.32 -6.41 0.32
C LEU A 92 -15.79 -5.16 1.07
N ALA A 93 -17.01 -5.13 1.60
CA ALA A 93 -17.53 -3.99 2.36
C ALA A 93 -16.61 -3.61 3.55
N GLY A 94 -16.01 -4.61 4.20
CA GLY A 94 -15.08 -4.44 5.33
C GLY A 94 -13.64 -4.04 4.96
N ILE A 95 -13.32 -3.80 3.67
CA ILE A 95 -11.91 -3.58 3.27
C ILE A 95 -11.30 -2.32 3.89
N MET A 96 -12.11 -1.28 4.16
CA MET A 96 -11.66 -0.08 4.86
C MET A 96 -11.32 -0.38 6.33
N GLN A 97 -12.16 -1.16 7.01
CA GLN A 97 -11.92 -1.58 8.40
C GLN A 97 -10.64 -2.41 8.48
N ARG A 98 -10.47 -3.36 7.55
CA ARG A 98 -9.26 -4.17 7.46
C ARG A 98 -8.01 -3.33 7.20
N TRP A 99 -8.11 -2.29 6.36
CA TRP A 99 -7.00 -1.36 6.17
C TRP A 99 -6.61 -0.64 7.46
N PHE A 100 -7.60 -0.18 8.24
CA PHE A 100 -7.34 0.44 9.53
C PHE A 100 -6.60 -0.51 10.48
N GLU A 101 -7.08 -1.76 10.64
CA GLU A 101 -6.43 -2.76 11.50
C GLU A 101 -4.95 -2.96 11.18
N VAL A 102 -4.59 -2.96 9.90
CA VAL A 102 -3.22 -3.24 9.48
C VAL A 102 -2.33 -2.00 9.49
N PHE A 103 -2.88 -0.81 9.18
CA PHE A 103 -2.10 0.41 9.01
C PHE A 103 -1.99 1.27 10.29
N THR A 104 -2.84 1.07 11.31
CA THR A 104 -2.79 1.88 12.55
C THR A 104 -1.76 1.41 13.59
N HIS A 105 -1.04 0.30 13.35
CA HIS A 105 -0.01 -0.23 14.26
C HIS A 105 1.42 0.27 13.95
N THR A 106 1.57 1.38 13.24
CA THR A 106 2.83 2.14 13.06
C THR A 106 2.65 3.57 13.51
#